data_AF-A0A7C5I623-F1
#
_entry.id   AF-A0A7C5I623-F1
#
_cell.length_a   1.000
_cell.length_b   1.000
_cell.length_c   1.000
_cell.angle_alpha   90.00
_cell.angle_beta   90.00
_cell.angle_gamma   90.00
#
_symmetry.space_group_name_H-M   'P 1'
#
loop_
_entity.id
_entity.type
_entity.pdbx_description
1 polymer ?
#
loop_
_entity_poly.entity_id
_entity_poly.type
_entity_poly.pdbx_seq_one_letter_code
_entity_poly.pdbx_strand_id
1 'polypeptide(L)' 'MHMERDVNRCMAFGRVRNRVDLVGVVTKMDKRFVCLKIPNFKGCLEYPSNLVEIMEGNDLISTREP' A
#
# COMPACT_ATOMS: atom_id res chain seq x y z
N MET A 1 11.13 3.87 26.26
CA MET A 1 11.75 2.55 26.52
C MET A 1 11.73 1.78 25.21
N HIS A 2 12.75 1.94 24.36
CA HIS A 2 12.90 1.17 23.12
C HIS A 2 13.72 -0.08 23.46
N MET A 3 13.16 -1.27 23.24
CA MET A 3 13.88 -2.53 23.35
C MET A 3 14.45 -2.88 21.99
N GLU A 4 15.78 -2.87 21.88
CA GLU A 4 16.50 -3.50 20.79
C GLU A 4 16.53 -5.01 21.05
N ARG A 5 15.93 -5.80 20.14
CA ARG A 5 16.02 -7.26 20.16
C ARG A 5 17.11 -7.68 19.20
N ASP A 6 18.03 -8.49 19.70
CA ASP A 6 19.12 -9.12 18.97
C ASP A 6 18.56 -10.07 17.89
N VAL A 7 18.92 -9.86 16.63
CA VAL A 7 18.43 -10.68 15.50
C VAL A 7 19.61 -11.26 14.73
N ASN A 8 19.99 -12.49 15.11
CA ASN A 8 21.01 -13.26 14.41
C ASN A 8 20.42 -13.83 13.10
N ARG A 9 20.96 -13.39 11.94
CA ARG A 9 20.63 -13.70 10.52
C ARG A 9 19.38 -13.14 9.83
N CYS A 10 18.54 -12.27 10.40
CA CYS A 10 17.35 -11.79 9.67
C CYS A 10 17.60 -10.50 8.88
N MET A 11 17.15 -10.47 7.62
CA MET A 11 16.99 -9.22 6.86
C MET A 11 16.02 -8.29 7.59
N ALA A 12 16.45 -7.06 7.85
CA ALA A 12 15.59 -5.96 8.28
C ALA A 12 15.97 -4.69 7.52
N PHE A 13 15.00 -4.09 6.83
CA PHE A 13 15.09 -2.73 6.29
C PHE A 13 13.73 -2.04 6.34
N GLY A 14 13.74 -0.72 6.53
CA GLY A 14 12.55 0.12 6.42
C GLY A 14 12.87 1.61 6.30
N ARG A 15 12.05 2.35 5.55
CA ARG A 15 11.58 3.71 5.89
C ARG A 15 10.38 4.07 5.02
N VAL A 16 9.32 4.57 5.65
CA VAL A 16 8.11 5.11 5.04
C VAL A 16 7.99 6.55 5.55
N ARG A 17 8.18 7.60 4.73
CA ARG A 17 7.90 8.98 5.17
C ARG A 17 7.44 9.86 4.01
N ASN A 18 6.39 10.67 4.25
CA ASN A 18 5.61 11.45 3.28
C ASN A 18 5.25 10.66 2.02
N ARG A 19 4.37 9.69 2.23
CA ARG A 19 3.95 8.70 1.23
C ARG A 19 3.48 9.37 -0.06
N VAL A 20 3.81 8.72 -1.16
CA VAL A 20 3.19 8.93 -2.47
C VAL A 20 1.89 8.15 -2.53
N ASP A 21 0.89 8.69 -3.22
CA ASP A 21 -0.33 7.95 -3.53
C ASP A 21 0.00 6.87 -4.56
N LEU A 22 -0.26 5.61 -4.19
CA LEU A 22 -0.08 4.47 -5.06
C LEU A 22 -1.45 3.95 -5.47
N VAL A 23 -1.72 3.96 -6.77
CA VAL A 23 -2.94 3.41 -7.35
C VAL A 23 -2.64 2.03 -7.92
N GLY A 24 -3.49 1.07 -7.58
CA GLY A 24 -3.39 -0.29 -8.06
C GLY A 24 -4.73 -1.01 -8.01
N VAL A 25 -4.78 -2.18 -8.65
CA VAL A 25 -5.99 -3.01 -8.64
C VAL A 25 -6.05 -3.75 -7.30
N VAL A 26 -7.19 -3.65 -6.62
CA VAL A 26 -7.47 -4.46 -5.42
C VAL A 26 -7.60 -5.91 -5.85
N THR A 27 -6.71 -6.76 -5.33
CA THR A 27 -6.72 -8.20 -5.63
C THR A 27 -7.23 -9.04 -4.47
N LYS A 28 -7.13 -8.52 -3.25
CA LYS A 28 -7.68 -9.12 -2.04
C LYS A 28 -8.01 -8.03 -1.03
N MET A 29 -9.12 -8.19 -0.31
CA MET A 29 -9.54 -7.28 0.74
C MET A 29 -9.95 -8.08 1.97
N ASP A 30 -9.38 -7.71 3.11
CA ASP A 30 -9.74 -8.22 4.43
C ASP A 30 -10.07 -7.03 5.35
N LYS A 31 -10.62 -7.30 6.54
CA LYS A 31 -10.98 -6.22 7.49
C LYS A 31 -9.78 -5.34 7.88
N ARG A 32 -8.55 -5.88 7.85
CA ARG A 32 -7.34 -5.21 8.33
C ARG A 32 -6.40 -4.72 7.22
N PHE A 33 -6.34 -5.43 6.10
CA PHE A 33 -5.38 -5.16 5.03
C PHE A 33 -6.04 -5.27 3.65
N VAL A 34 -5.53 -4.49 2.71
CA VAL A 34 -5.87 -4.53 1.29
C VAL A 34 -4.60 -4.84 0.50
N CYS A 35 -4.72 -5.78 -0.43
CA CYS A 35 -3.65 -6.19 -1.31
C CYS A 35 -3.80 -5.51 -2.67
N LEU A 36 -2.87 -4.63 -2.99
CA LEU A 36 -2.82 -3.88 -4.24
C LEU A 36 -1.81 -4.50 -5.20
N LYS A 37 -2.25 -4.74 -6.44
CA LYS A 37 -1.36 -5.02 -7.55
C LYS A 37 -1.02 -3.70 -8.25
N ILE A 38 0.20 -3.24 -8.07
CA ILE A 38 0.71 -2.03 -8.73
C ILE A 38 1.19 -2.39 -10.14
N PRO A 39 0.81 -1.64 -11.19
CA PRO A 39 1.32 -1.86 -12.55
C PRO A 39 2.86 -1.84 -12.58
N ASN A 40 3.45 -2.74 -13.37
CA ASN A 40 4.91 -2.87 -13.53
C ASN A 40 5.70 -3.20 -12.26
N PHE A 41 5.03 -3.51 -11.15
CA PHE A 41 5.65 -4.02 -9.94
C PHE A 41 5.54 -5.55 -9.90
N LYS A 42 6.67 -6.24 -9.74
CA LYS A 42 6.70 -7.69 -9.58
C LYS A 42 6.47 -8.05 -8.11
N GLY A 43 5.20 -8.19 -7.75
CA GLY A 43 4.76 -8.54 -6.40
C GLY A 43 3.41 -7.92 -6.08
N CYS A 44 3.02 -8.01 -4.82
CA CYS A 44 1.84 -7.34 -4.29
C CYS A 44 2.24 -6.43 -3.13
N LEU A 45 1.50 -5.34 -2.96
CA LEU A 45 1.69 -4.42 -1.86
C LEU A 45 0.51 -4.51 -0.91
N GLU A 46 0.77 -4.83 0.36
CA GLU A 46 -0.25 -4.86 1.40
C GLU A 46 -0.25 -3.56 2.20
N TYR A 47 -1.43 -2.96 2.35
CA TYR A 47 -1.63 -1.76 3.14
C TYR A 47 -2.79 -1.91 4.13
N PRO A 48 -2.76 -1.22 5.28
CA PRO A 48 -3.90 -1.17 6.19
C PRO A 48 -5.14 -0.64 5.48
N SER A 49 -6.27 -1.32 5.65
CA SER A 49 -7.53 -1.00 4.96
C SER A 49 -8.02 0.42 5.23
N ASN A 50 -7.75 0.97 6.41
CA ASN A 50 -8.12 2.33 6.78
C ASN A 50 -7.29 3.43 6.09
N LEU A 51 -6.24 3.06 5.34
CA LEU A 51 -5.38 3.99 4.59
C LEU A 51 -5.55 3.84 3.07
N VAL A 52 -6.48 3.02 2.62
CA VAL A 52 -6.75 2.78 1.19
C VAL A 52 -8.15 3.30 0.88
N GLU A 53 -8.22 4.27 -0.02
CA GLU A 53 -9.47 4.73 -0.61
C GLU A 53 -9.85 3.82 -1.78
N ILE A 54 -11.08 3.30 -1.78
CA ILE A 54 -11.59 2.48 -2.87
C ILE A 54 -12.31 3.40 -3.84
N MET A 55 -11.70 3.63 -5.01
CA MET A 55 -12.28 4.42 -6.09
C MET A 55 -13.16 3.54 -6.97
N GLU A 56 -14.42 3.89 -7.15
CA GLU A 56 -15.32 3.18 -8.06
C GLU A 56 -15.08 3.68 -9.51
N GLY A 57 -15.40 2.85 -10.51
CA GLY A 57 -15.01 3.10 -11.91
C GLY A 57 -15.53 4.40 -12.54
N ASN A 58 -16.41 5.14 -11.85
CA ASN A 58 -16.91 6.44 -12.27
C ASN A 58 -16.05 7.62 -11.77
N ASP A 59 -15.22 7.44 -10.74
CA ASP A 59 -14.43 8.51 -10.10
C ASP A 59 -13.10 8.79 -10.84
N LEU A 60 -12.59 7.82 -11.59
CA LEU A 60 -11.34 7.94 -12.36
C LEU A 60 -11.46 8.82 -13.63
N ILE A 61 -12.68 9.28 -13.95
CA ILE A 61 -12.97 10.10 -15.13
C ILE A 61 -12.94 11.61 -14.77
N SER A 62 -12.97 11.96 -13.48
CA SER A 62 -13.04 13.35 -13.01
C SER A 62 -11.65 13.91 -12.67
N THR A 63 -10.80 14.08 -13.69
CA THR A 63 -9.70 15.07 -13.68
C THR A 63 -9.20 15.28 -15.10
N ARG A 64 -10.08 15.82 -15.94
CA ARG A 64 -9.70 16.61 -17.11
C ARG A 64 -10.71 17.74 -17.27
N GLU A 65 -10.50 18.81 -16.51
CA GLU A 65 -10.89 20.14 -16.98
C GLU A 65 -9.60 20.95 -17.17
N PRO A 66 -9.46 21.67 -18.31
CA PRO A 66 -8.23 22.37 -18.72
C PRO A 66 -7.85 23.57 -17.84
#